data_AF-A0A2J6HV37-F1
#
_entry.id   AF-A0A2J6HV37-F1
#
_cell.length_a   1.000
_cell.length_b   1.000
_cell.length_c   1.000
_cell.angle_alpha   90.00
_cell.angle_beta   90.00
_cell.angle_gamma   90.00
#
_symmetry.space_group_name_H-M   'P 1'
#
loop_
_entity.id
_entity.type
_entity.pdbx_description
1 polymer ?
#
loop_
_entity_poly.entity_id
_entity_poly.type
_entity_poly.pdbx_seq_one_letter_code
_entity_poly.pdbx_strand_id
1 'polypeptide(L)' 'MKTLTIKIDKKMLRETEEICNTTETSVEEHIHAALCCYNKLRQKEIEQNIHKEKSKCVLENSLKMLKEMEDIAISDCCKK' A
#
# COMPACT_ATOMS: atom_id res chain seq x y z
N MET A 1 -22.17 -13.65 -0.54
CA MET A 1 -21.65 -13.18 0.77
C MET A 1 -21.11 -14.38 1.54
N LYS A 2 -20.10 -14.18 2.39
CA LYS A 2 -19.63 -15.18 3.35
C LYS A 2 -19.90 -14.63 4.75
N THR A 3 -20.41 -15.47 5.65
CA THR A 3 -20.66 -15.09 7.04
C THR A 3 -19.39 -15.26 7.85
N LEU A 4 -19.06 -14.28 8.69
CA LEU A 4 -17.89 -14.31 9.55
C LEU A 4 -18.31 -13.99 10.99
N THR A 5 -17.80 -14.73 11.96
CA THR A 5 -17.97 -14.43 13.38
C THR A 5 -16.74 -13.70 13.89
N ILE A 6 -16.90 -12.47 14.39
CA ILE A 6 -15.80 -11.63 14.92
C ILE A 6 -16.05 -11.38 16.41
N LYS A 7 -14.96 -11.35 17.20
CA LYS A 7 -15.00 -10.82 18.57
C LYS A 7 -14.59 -9.35 18.55
N ILE A 8 -15.47 -8.49 19.05
CA ILE A 8 -15.26 -7.05 19.13
C ILE A 8 -15.40 -6.63 20.59
N ASP A 9 -14.61 -5.65 21.02
CA ASP A 9 -14.73 -5.09 22.37
C ASP A 9 -16.11 -4.42 22.56
N LYS A 10 -16.70 -4.57 23.74
CA LYS A 10 -18.04 -4.07 24.04
C LYS A 10 -18.13 -2.54 23.94
N LYS A 11 -17.06 -1.82 24.27
CA LYS A 11 -17.02 -0.37 24.17
C LYS A 11 -17.07 0.05 22.70
N MET A 12 -16.26 -0.58 21.85
CA MET A 12 -16.25 -0.28 20.41
C MET A 12 -17.58 -0.62 19.75
N LEU A 13 -18.22 -1.72 20.16
CA LEU A 13 -19.55 -2.07 19.64
C LEU A 13 -20.58 -1.00 20.01
N ARG A 14 -20.58 -0.52 21.27
CA ARG A 14 -21.50 0.54 21.70
C ARG A 14 -21.30 1.84 20.91
N GLU A 15 -20.05 2.27 20.75
CA GLU A 15 -19.72 3.46 19.93
C GLU A 15 -20.21 3.28 18.48
N THR A 16 -20.06 2.08 17.92
CA THR A 16 -20.55 1.75 16.57
C THR A 16 -22.07 1.81 16.49
N GLU A 17 -22.77 1.26 17.48
CA GLU A 17 -24.24 1.29 17.57
C GLU A 17 -24.77 2.73 17.68
N GLU A 18 -24.12 3.59 18.46
CA GLU A 18 -24.48 5.02 18.59
C GLU A 18 -24.35 5.76 17.24
N ILE A 19 -23.26 5.50 16.50
CA ILE A 19 -23.07 6.06 15.16
C ILE A 19 -24.16 5.54 14.21
N CYS A 20 -24.38 4.22 14.19
CA CYS A 20 -25.37 3.57 13.33
C CYS A 20 -26.79 4.09 13.56
N ASN A 21 -27.15 4.33 14.83
CA ASN A 21 -28.43 4.92 15.20
C ASN A 21 -28.58 6.35 14.69
N THR A 22 -27.48 7.11 14.62
CA THR A 22 -27.48 8.49 14.12
C THR A 22 -27.54 8.55 12.60
N THR A 23 -26.94 7.57 11.91
CA THR A 23 -26.87 7.51 10.44
C THR A 23 -27.98 6.66 9.81
N GLU A 24 -28.87 6.08 10.62
CA GLU A 24 -29.95 5.17 10.18
C GLU A 24 -29.43 3.96 9.38
N THR A 25 -28.24 3.46 9.72
CA THR A 25 -27.61 2.30 9.06
C THR A 25 -27.50 1.11 10.00
N SER A 26 -27.44 -0.10 9.48
CA SER A 26 -27.16 -1.28 10.31
C SER A 26 -25.67 -1.37 10.70
N VAL A 27 -25.40 -2.04 11.82
CA VAL A 27 -24.03 -2.32 12.28
C VAL A 27 -23.26 -3.17 11.26
N GLU A 28 -23.93 -4.11 10.59
CA GLU A 28 -23.32 -4.94 9.55
C GLU A 28 -22.85 -4.09 8.35
N GLU A 29 -23.71 -3.20 7.86
CA GLU A 29 -23.36 -2.27 6.77
C GLU A 29 -22.21 -1.35 7.16
N HIS A 30 -22.22 -0.84 8.39
CA HIS A 30 -21.13 0.00 8.90
C HIS A 30 -19.80 -0.76 8.95
N ILE A 31 -19.79 -1.97 9.51
CA ILE A 31 -18.60 -2.82 9.57
C ILE A 31 -18.11 -3.16 8.15
N HIS A 32 -19.02 -3.47 7.23
CA HIS A 32 -18.68 -3.76 5.85
C HIS A 32 -18.02 -2.55 5.16
N ALA A 33 -18.61 -1.35 5.34
CA ALA A 33 -18.06 -0.11 4.80
C ALA A 33 -16.68 0.21 5.40
N ALA A 34 -16.52 0.04 6.71
CA ALA A 34 -15.25 0.25 7.40
C ALA A 34 -14.15 -0.69 6.87
N LEU A 35 -14.46 -1.99 6.71
CA LEU A 35 -13.53 -2.95 6.11
C LEU A 35 -13.18 -2.59 4.66
N CYS A 36 -14.15 -2.14 3.87
CA CYS A 36 -13.92 -1.71 2.50
C CYS A 36 -12.94 -0.52 2.45
N CYS A 37 -13.16 0.48 3.30
CA CYS A 37 -12.29 1.65 3.41
C CYS A 37 -10.88 1.27 3.88
N TYR A 38 -10.77 0.44 4.91
CA TYR A 38 -9.49 -0.03 5.43
C TYR A 38 -8.70 -0.82 4.37
N ASN A 39 -9.36 -1.73 3.66
CA ASN A 39 -8.71 -2.52 2.60
C ASN A 39 -8.19 -1.64 1.46
N LYS A 40 -8.97 -0.65 1.02
CA LYS A 40 -8.52 0.31 -0.02
C LYS A 40 -7.31 1.10 0.44
N LEU A 41 -7.31 1.59 1.68
CA LEU A 41 -6.18 2.30 2.26
C LEU A 41 -4.94 1.39 2.31
N ARG A 42 -5.10 0.19 2.87
CA ARG A 42 -4.01 -0.77 3.05
C ARG A 42 -3.42 -1.24 1.73
N GLN A 43 -4.26 -1.44 0.71
CA GLN A 43 -3.80 -1.79 -0.63
C GLN A 43 -2.90 -0.70 -1.21
N LYS A 44 -3.29 0.58 -1.09
CA LYS A 44 -2.45 1.69 -1.54
C LYS A 44 -1.10 1.73 -0.83
N GLU A 45 -1.07 1.48 0.48
CA GLU A 45 0.20 1.42 1.24
C GLU A 45 1.11 0.30 0.73
N ILE A 46 0.55 -0.89 0.47
CA ILE A 46 1.29 -2.04 -0.07
C ILE A 46 1.86 -1.70 -1.45
N GLU A 47 1.04 -1.14 -2.34
CA GLU A 47 1.46 -0.74 -3.70
C GLU A 47 2.57 0.31 -3.65
N GLN A 48 2.46 1.31 -2.77
CA GLN A 48 3.50 2.32 -2.57
C GLN A 48 4.82 1.72 -2.08
N ASN A 49 4.77 0.76 -1.14
CA ASN A 49 5.97 0.10 -0.65
C ASN A 49 6.63 -0.73 -1.74
N ILE A 50 5.84 -1.50 -2.50
CA ILE A 50 6.34 -2.26 -3.66
C ILE A 50 6.97 -1.31 -4.69
N HIS A 51 6.33 -0.17 -4.96
CA HIS A 51 6.85 0.81 -5.89
C HIS A 51 8.18 1.40 -5.40
N LYS A 52 8.31 1.77 -4.12
CA LYS A 52 9.56 2.29 -3.54
C LYS A 52 10.71 1.31 -3.70
N GLU A 53 10.49 0.03 -3.37
CA GLU A 53 11.51 -1.01 -3.52
C GLU A 53 11.92 -1.18 -4.99
N LYS A 54 10.95 -1.22 -5.91
CA LYS A 54 11.22 -1.28 -7.35
C LYS A 54 11.99 -0.07 -7.85
N SER A 55 11.61 1.14 -7.45
CA SER A 55 12.30 2.37 -7.83
C SER A 55 13.75 2.39 -7.36
N LYS A 56 14.01 1.90 -6.14
CA LYS A 56 15.38 1.79 -5.61
C LYS A 56 16.22 0.83 -6.45
N CYS A 57 15.68 -0.35 -6.77
CA CYS A 57 16.36 -1.32 -7.62
C CYS A 57 16.64 -0.78 -9.02
N VAL A 58 15.68 -0.07 -9.63
CA VAL A 58 15.88 0.58 -10.94
C VAL A 58 16.98 1.63 -10.86
N LEU A 59 16.98 2.48 -9.84
CA LEU A 59 18.00 3.51 -9.65
C LEU A 59 19.41 2.91 -9.56
N GLU A 60 19.58 1.88 -8.73
CA GLU A 60 20.87 1.20 -8.55
C GLU A 60 21.38 0.61 -9.88
N ASN A 61 20.48 -0.04 -10.65
CA ASN A 61 20.82 -0.61 -11.95
C ASN A 61 21.16 0.48 -12.99
N SER A 62 20.41 1.58 -13.01
CA SER A 62 20.66 2.71 -13.93
C SER A 62 22.01 3.38 -13.65
N LEU A 63 22.36 3.60 -12.37
CA LEU A 63 23.65 4.15 -11.98
C LEU A 63 24.81 3.22 -12.35
N LYS A 64 24.62 1.91 -12.17
CA LYS A 64 25.62 0.92 -12.57
C LYS A 64 25.86 0.94 -14.09
N MET A 65 24.78 0.96 -14.88
CA MET A 65 24.87 1.01 -16.34
C MET A 65 25.54 2.31 -16.82
N LEU A 66 25.19 3.46 -16.22
CA LEU A 66 25.86 4.74 -16.53
C LEU A 66 27.37 4.65 -16.32
N LYS A 67 27.79 4.07 -15.19
CA LYS A 67 29.21 3.87 -14.90
C LYS A 67 29.89 2.95 -15.91
N GLU A 68 29.25 1.85 -16.30
CA GLU A 68 29.76 0.95 -17.35
C GLU A 68 29.92 1.69 -18.70
N MET A 69 28.99 2.59 -19.04
CA MET A 69 29.08 3.42 -20.25
C MET A 69 30.21 4.45 -20.17
N GLU A 70 30.40 5.09 -19.02
CA GLU A 70 31.52 6.01 -18.78
C GLU A 70 32.86 5.29 -18.93
N ASP A 71 33.02 4.11 -18.32
CA ASP A 71 34.23 3.30 -18.41
C ASP A 71 34.53 2.90 -19.86
N ILE A 72 33.51 2.53 -20.65
CA ILE A 72 33.66 2.24 -22.09
C ILE A 72 34.11 3.49 -22.86
N ALA A 73 33.46 4.63 -22.65
CA ALA A 73 33.79 5.87 -23.34
C ALA A 73 35.23 6.36 -23.06
N ILE A 74 35.68 6.22 -21.81
CA ILE A 74 37.07 6.51 -21.41
C ILE A 74 38.04 5.53 -22.10
N SER A 75 37.70 4.24 -22.12
CA SER A 75 38.53 3.20 -22.74
C SER A 75 38.69 3.39 -24.27
N ASP A 76 37.67 3.91 -24.94
CA ASP A 76 37.69 4.18 -26.38
C ASP A 76 38.46 5.47 -26.72
N CYS A 77 38.51 6.45 -25.81
CA CYS A 77 39.34 7.65 -25.98
C CYS A 77 40.84 7.37 -25.84
N CYS A 78 41.25 6.42 -24.98
CA CYS A 78 42.65 6.07 -24.77
C CYS A 78 43.25 5.13 -25.83
N LYS A 79 42.45 4.66 -26.80
CA LYS A 79 42.90 3.81 -27.92
C LYS A 79 43.24 4.58 -29.21
N LYS A 80 43.21 5.92 -29.18
CA LYS A 80 43.62 6.80 -30.28
C LYS A 80 44.98 7.44 -30.03
#